data_AF-A0AB36FW95-F1
#
_entry.id   AF-A0AB36FW95-F1
#
_cell.length_a   1.000
_cell.length_b   1.000
_cell.length_c   1.000
_cell.angle_alpha   90.00
_cell.angle_beta   90.00
_cell.angle_gamma   90.00
#
_symmetry.space_group_name_H-M   'P 1'
#
loop_
_entity.id
_entity.type
_entity.pdbx_description
1 polymer ?
#
loop_
_entity_poly.entity_id
_entity_poly.type
_entity_poly.pdbx_seq_one_letter_code
_entity_poly.pdbx_strand_id
1 'polypeptide(L)'
;MVYRVKWKELARHMVKQLFIILSVGFMIIMCIRLFSVSFDIEETFKHVSLIQLPLMFLAIFLFSLFFGVTIGYLFKCSYVTIENNEISGRNYWLLKRRFKMNEIEKTFTFNSNGMPVVVVDAGKKGQIFVPIHIEDSEELFQQLDRYA
;
A
#
# COMPACT_ATOMS: atom_id res chain seq x y z
N MET A 1 -11.18 22.30 -2.66
CA MET A 1 -9.76 21.92 -2.87
C MET A 1 -9.67 20.41 -3.03
N VAL A 2 -8.85 19.94 -3.96
CA VAL A 2 -8.71 18.51 -4.30
C VAL A 2 -7.28 18.08 -4.04
N TYR A 3 -7.10 17.21 -3.06
CA TYR A 3 -5.81 16.62 -2.69
C TYR A 3 -5.69 15.28 -3.39
N ARG A 4 -4.79 15.19 -4.38
CA ARG A 4 -4.62 13.97 -5.18
C ARG A 4 -3.57 13.06 -4.55
N VAL A 5 -3.77 11.76 -4.67
CA VAL A 5 -2.77 10.79 -4.22
C VAL A 5 -1.56 10.83 -5.17
N LYS A 6 -0.35 10.89 -4.62
CA LYS A 6 0.93 10.74 -5.33
C LYS A 6 1.13 9.28 -5.78
N TRP A 7 0.21 8.79 -6.61
CA TRP A 7 0.05 7.38 -6.94
C TRP A 7 1.29 6.76 -7.62
N LYS A 8 2.09 7.56 -8.32
CA LYS A 8 3.35 7.12 -8.93
C LYS A 8 4.41 6.80 -7.87
N GLU A 9 4.54 7.66 -6.86
CA GLU A 9 5.47 7.45 -5.74
C GLU A 9 5.02 6.24 -4.92
N LEU A 10 3.72 6.16 -4.64
CA LEU A 10 3.11 5.03 -3.96
C LEU A 10 3.36 3.71 -4.72
N ALA A 11 3.10 3.68 -6.03
CA ALA A 11 3.36 2.51 -6.86
C ALA A 11 4.84 2.09 -6.79
N ARG A 12 5.76 3.04 -6.95
CA ARG A 12 7.21 2.76 -6.86
C ARG A 12 7.59 2.18 -5.50
N HIS A 13 7.05 2.72 -4.41
CA HIS A 13 7.29 2.23 -3.06
C HIS A 13 6.78 0.79 -2.89
N MET A 14 5.55 0.52 -3.34
CA MET A 14 4.92 -0.81 -3.27
C MET A 14 5.69 -1.85 -4.10
N VAL A 15 6.08 -1.52 -5.34
CA VAL A 15 6.88 -2.41 -6.19
C VAL A 15 8.18 -2.80 -5.49
N LYS A 16 8.89 -1.82 -4.90
CA LYS A 16 10.15 -2.07 -4.19
C LYS A 16 9.95 -2.96 -2.97
N GLN A 17 8.95 -2.69 -2.15
CA GLN A 17 8.67 -3.49 -0.96
C GLN A 17 8.28 -4.94 -1.32
N LEU A 18 7.36 -5.12 -2.28
CA LEU A 18 6.95 -6.45 -2.73
C LEU A 18 8.12 -7.25 -3.29
N PHE A 19 8.95 -6.62 -4.12
CA PHE A 19 10.13 -7.28 -4.69
C PHE A 19 11.10 -7.74 -3.62
N ILE A 20 11.39 -6.90 -2.62
CA ILE A 20 12.30 -7.25 -1.51
C ILE A 20 11.72 -8.41 -0.71
N ILE A 21 10.46 -8.32 -0.28
CA ILE A 21 9.83 -9.35 0.56
C ILE A 21 9.81 -10.70 -0.15
N LEU A 22 9.39 -10.73 -1.42
CA LEU A 22 9.32 -11.96 -2.20
C LEU A 22 10.71 -12.53 -2.50
N SER A 23 11.69 -11.68 -2.83
CA SER A 23 13.05 -12.13 -3.10
C SER A 23 13.72 -12.70 -1.86
N VAL A 24 13.58 -12.03 -0.71
CA VAL A 24 14.11 -12.51 0.57
C VAL A 24 13.41 -13.80 1.00
N GLY A 25 12.08 -13.87 0.91
CA GLY A 25 11.31 -15.08 1.23
C GLY A 25 11.73 -16.27 0.35
N PHE A 26 11.92 -16.02 -0.95
CA PHE A 26 12.44 -17.03 -1.88
C PHE A 26 13.84 -17.51 -1.48
N MET A 27 14.77 -16.60 -1.16
CA MET A 27 16.11 -16.95 -0.70
C MET A 27 16.10 -17.79 0.58
N ILE A 28 15.24 -17.45 1.55
CA ILE A 28 15.10 -18.21 2.80
C ILE A 28 14.64 -19.64 2.51
N ILE A 29 13.64 -19.83 1.65
CA ILE A 29 13.14 -21.16 1.27
C ILE A 29 14.26 -21.98 0.60
N MET A 30 15.04 -21.36 -0.29
CA MET A 30 16.17 -22.03 -0.94
C MET A 30 17.26 -22.43 0.06
N CYS A 31 17.58 -21.56 1.02
CA CYS A 31 18.52 -21.88 2.10
C CYS A 31 18.01 -23.03 2.97
N ILE A 32 16.73 -23.01 3.37
CA ILE A 32 16.13 -24.10 4.18
C ILE A 32 16.23 -25.43 3.44
N ARG A 33 15.91 -25.45 2.14
CA ARG A 33 16.08 -26.67 1.34
C ARG A 33 17.53 -27.13 1.32
N LEU A 34 18.48 -26.23 1.09
CA LEU A 34 19.91 -26.55 1.02
C LEU A 34 20.45 -27.24 2.30
N PHE A 35 19.98 -26.83 3.48
CA PHE A 35 20.43 -27.38 4.77
C PHE A 35 19.56 -28.54 5.29
N SER A 36 18.48 -28.90 4.59
CA SER A 36 17.70 -30.09 4.94
C SER A 36 18.52 -31.35 4.61
N VAL A 37 18.62 -32.28 5.57
CA VAL A 37 19.48 -33.49 5.53
C VAL A 37 19.18 -34.44 4.35
N SER A 38 18.13 -34.15 3.58
CA SER A 38 17.66 -34.89 2.41
C SER A 38 17.84 -34.10 1.10
N PHE A 39 18.70 -33.08 1.07
CA PHE A 39 18.87 -32.22 -0.11
C PHE A 39 19.59 -32.96 -1.24
N ASP A 40 18.81 -33.60 -2.10
CA ASP A 40 19.26 -34.03 -3.40
C ASP A 40 19.11 -32.87 -4.39
N ILE A 41 20.24 -32.42 -4.94
CA ILE A 41 20.30 -31.36 -5.96
C ILE A 41 19.56 -31.81 -7.23
N GLU A 42 19.69 -33.08 -7.63
CA GLU A 42 19.00 -33.62 -8.81
C GLU A 42 17.49 -33.72 -8.58
N GLU A 43 17.03 -34.00 -7.36
CA GLU A 43 15.59 -34.05 -7.05
C GLU A 43 14.99 -32.65 -6.87
N THR A 44 15.73 -31.72 -6.25
CA THR A 44 15.26 -30.35 -6.01
C THR A 44 15.22 -29.49 -7.28
N PHE A 45 16.22 -29.67 -8.16
CA PHE A 45 16.33 -28.98 -9.44
C PHE A 45 15.88 -29.87 -10.61
N LYS A 46 15.23 -31.02 -10.34
CA LYS A 46 14.73 -31.95 -11.37
C LYS A 46 13.86 -31.28 -12.43
N HIS A 47 13.12 -30.25 -12.01
CA HIS A 47 12.23 -29.47 -12.85
C HIS A 47 12.73 -28.04 -13.11
N VAL A 48 13.84 -27.63 -12.48
CA VAL A 48 14.35 -26.26 -12.53
C VAL A 48 15.84 -26.26 -12.86
N SER A 49 16.19 -25.92 -14.10
CA SER A 49 17.59 -25.73 -14.48
C SER A 49 18.20 -24.56 -13.69
N LEU A 50 19.49 -24.62 -13.34
CA LEU A 50 20.24 -23.51 -12.75
C LEU A 50 20.13 -22.20 -13.57
N ILE A 51 19.92 -22.31 -14.88
CA ILE A 51 19.72 -21.18 -15.80
C ILE A 51 18.35 -20.50 -15.60
N GLN A 52 17.39 -21.16 -14.96
CA GLN A 52 16.06 -20.64 -14.69
C GLN A 52 15.98 -19.83 -13.37
N LEU A 53 17.04 -19.84 -12.55
CA LEU A 53 17.12 -18.99 -11.34
C LEU A 53 17.01 -17.48 -11.67
N PRO A 54 17.78 -16.93 -12.63
CA PRO A 54 17.57 -15.54 -13.09
C PRO A 54 16.15 -15.27 -13.60
N LEU A 55 15.53 -16.24 -14.27
CA LEU A 55 14.15 -16.12 -14.76
C LEU A 55 13.14 -16.04 -13.61
N MET A 56 13.39 -16.71 -12.48
CA MET A 56 12.54 -16.57 -11.29
C MET A 56 12.64 -15.18 -10.68
N PHE A 57 13.83 -14.59 -10.55
CA PHE A 57 13.96 -13.21 -10.07
C PHE A 57 13.30 -12.21 -11.02
N LEU A 58 13.39 -12.45 -12.34
CA LEU A 58 12.65 -11.67 -13.33
C LEU A 58 11.14 -11.82 -13.15
N ALA A 59 10.64 -13.04 -12.92
CA ALA A 59 9.22 -13.28 -12.67
C ALA A 59 8.75 -12.58 -11.38
N ILE A 60 9.52 -12.63 -10.29
CA ILE A 60 9.25 -11.91 -9.04
C ILE A 60 9.20 -10.40 -9.28
N PHE A 61 10.15 -9.86 -10.07
CA PHE A 61 10.15 -8.45 -10.45
C PHE A 61 8.90 -8.07 -11.25
N LEU A 62 8.55 -8.82 -12.28
CA LEU A 62 7.36 -8.56 -13.12
C LEU A 62 6.07 -8.65 -12.30
N PHE A 63 5.97 -9.64 -11.41
CA PHE A 63 4.86 -9.77 -10.47
C PHE A 63 4.77 -8.54 -9.56
N SER A 64 5.88 -8.14 -8.96
CA SER A 64 5.94 -6.97 -8.08
C SER A 64 5.55 -5.68 -8.81
N LEU A 65 6.02 -5.53 -10.06
CA LEU A 65 5.69 -4.41 -10.93
C LEU A 65 4.19 -4.36 -11.23
N PHE A 66 3.60 -5.48 -11.66
CA PHE A 66 2.18 -5.57 -11.98
C PHE A 66 1.30 -5.22 -10.77
N PHE A 67 1.55 -5.84 -9.61
CA PHE A 67 0.74 -5.60 -8.41
C PHE A 67 0.98 -4.21 -7.83
N GLY A 68 2.22 -3.74 -7.77
CA GLY A 68 2.53 -2.40 -7.24
C GLY A 68 1.92 -1.28 -8.09
N VAL A 69 1.95 -1.40 -9.42
CA VAL A 69 1.30 -0.44 -10.33
C VAL A 69 -0.22 -0.53 -10.23
N THR A 70 -0.79 -1.74 -10.17
CA THR A 70 -2.24 -1.94 -10.04
C THR A 70 -2.78 -1.33 -8.75
N ILE A 71 -2.10 -1.57 -7.62
CA ILE A 71 -2.44 -0.97 -6.32
C ILE A 71 -2.30 0.54 -6.39
N GLY A 72 -1.20 1.07 -6.92
CA GLY A 72 -1.02 2.51 -7.08
C GLY A 72 -2.14 3.15 -7.89
N TYR A 73 -2.52 2.52 -9.01
CA TYR A 73 -3.61 3.00 -9.85
C TYR A 73 -4.97 2.93 -9.15
N LEU A 74 -5.25 1.88 -8.38
CA LEU A 74 -6.46 1.79 -7.57
C LEU A 74 -6.54 2.95 -6.57
N PHE A 75 -5.40 3.31 -5.96
CA PHE A 75 -5.33 4.40 -4.99
C PHE A 75 -5.32 5.79 -5.63
N LYS A 76 -5.08 5.91 -6.95
CA LYS A 76 -5.29 7.16 -7.69
C LYS A 76 -6.72 7.70 -7.53
N CYS A 77 -7.70 6.80 -7.40
CA CYS A 77 -9.11 7.15 -7.17
C CYS A 77 -9.42 7.55 -5.72
N SER A 78 -8.44 7.46 -4.82
CA SER A 78 -8.58 7.75 -3.38
C SER A 78 -8.24 9.20 -3.02
N TYR A 79 -8.48 10.13 -3.94
CA TYR A 79 -8.28 11.55 -3.70
C TYR A 79 -9.23 12.07 -2.60
N VAL A 80 -8.76 13.07 -1.87
CA VAL A 80 -9.54 13.74 -0.81
C VAL A 80 -10.00 15.09 -1.35
N THR A 81 -11.24 15.46 -1.10
CA THR A 81 -11.77 16.77 -1.47
C THR A 81 -12.33 17.47 -0.26
N ILE A 82 -11.94 18.73 -0.07
CA ILE A 82 -12.54 19.63 0.92
C ILE A 82 -13.22 20.76 0.18
N GLU A 83 -14.55 20.80 0.20
CA GLU A 83 -15.36 21.83 -0.46
C GLU A 83 -16.55 22.21 0.42
N ASN A 84 -16.85 23.50 0.54
CA ASN A 84 -18.02 24.00 1.28
C ASN A 84 -18.16 23.42 2.70
N ASN A 85 -17.05 23.34 3.45
CA ASN A 85 -17.01 22.77 4.80
C ASN A 85 -17.37 21.27 4.88
N GLU A 86 -17.29 20.55 3.76
CA GLU A 86 -17.43 19.09 3.68
C GLU A 86 -16.12 18.46 3.26
N ILE A 87 -15.77 17.36 3.93
CA ILE A 87 -14.67 16.49 3.54
C ILE A 87 -15.24 15.25 2.86
N SER A 88 -14.62 14.86 1.74
CA SER A 88 -14.92 13.59 1.07
C SER A 88 -13.63 12.85 0.75
N GLY A 89 -13.69 11.54 0.92
CA GLY A 89 -12.59 10.62 0.66
C GLY A 89 -13.12 9.20 0.77
N ARG A 90 -12.24 8.21 0.66
CA ARG A 90 -12.64 6.80 0.77
C ARG A 90 -12.63 6.30 2.21
N ASN A 91 -13.44 5.31 2.51
CA ASN A 91 -13.30 4.51 3.73
C ASN A 91 -12.30 3.36 3.54
N TYR A 92 -12.14 2.52 4.57
CA TYR A 92 -11.30 1.31 4.52
C TYR A 92 -11.63 0.39 3.33
N TRP A 93 -12.91 0.30 2.96
CA TRP A 93 -13.43 -0.52 1.87
C TRP A 93 -13.37 0.16 0.50
N LEU A 94 -12.61 1.26 0.35
CA LEU A 94 -12.48 2.05 -0.89
C LEU A 94 -13.76 2.75 -1.36
N LEU A 95 -14.83 2.73 -0.56
CA LEU A 95 -16.09 3.40 -0.88
C LEU A 95 -16.00 4.88 -0.51
N LYS A 96 -16.48 5.73 -1.40
CA LYS A 96 -16.48 7.18 -1.17
C LYS A 96 -17.47 7.53 -0.05
N ARG A 97 -16.98 8.30 0.92
CA ARG A 97 -17.73 8.88 2.03
C ARG A 97 -17.58 10.39 1.99
N ARG A 98 -18.58 11.07 2.55
CA ARG A 98 -18.61 12.52 2.69
C ARG A 98 -19.36 12.88 3.97
N PHE A 99 -18.82 13.82 4.72
CA PHE A 99 -19.46 14.40 5.90
C PHE A 99 -18.92 15.80 6.12
N LYS A 100 -19.61 16.58 6.96
CA LYS A 100 -19.20 17.96 7.25
C LYS A 100 -18.02 17.97 8.22
N MET A 101 -17.17 18.98 8.12
CA MET A 101 -15.99 19.11 9.00
C MET A 101 -16.39 19.26 10.48
N ASN A 102 -17.55 19.86 10.77
CA ASN A 102 -18.07 19.97 12.14
C ASN A 102 -18.61 18.64 12.71
N GLU A 103 -18.66 17.59 11.90
CA GLU A 103 -19.09 16.25 12.31
C GLU A 103 -17.90 15.32 12.61
N ILE A 104 -16.67 15.82 12.43
CA ILE A 104 -15.45 15.09 12.78
C ILE A 104 -15.34 15.04 14.31
N GLU A 105 -15.28 13.83 14.85
CA GLU A 105 -15.09 13.59 16.28
C GLU A 105 -13.61 13.54 16.65
N LYS A 106 -12.79 12.89 15.80
CA LYS A 106 -11.36 12.71 16.03
C LYS A 106 -10.59 12.38 14.76
N THR A 107 -9.28 12.60 14.80
CA THR A 107 -8.32 12.17 13.80
C THR A 107 -7.18 11.42 14.45
N PHE A 108 -6.68 10.37 13.81
CA PHE A 108 -5.55 9.60 14.34
C PHE A 108 -4.79 8.88 13.24
N THR A 109 -3.51 8.61 13.49
CA THR A 109 -2.67 7.83 12.57
C THR A 109 -2.96 6.34 12.70
N PHE A 110 -3.09 5.64 11.58
CA PHE A 110 -3.29 4.20 11.52
C PHE A 110 -2.43 3.59 10.41
N ASN A 111 -2.07 2.31 10.53
CA ASN A 111 -1.42 1.56 9.47
C ASN A 111 -2.42 0.62 8.80
N SER A 112 -2.90 0.99 7.60
CA SER A 112 -3.85 0.21 6.83
C SER A 112 -3.10 -0.71 5.85
N ASN A 113 -2.96 -1.99 6.23
CA ASN A 113 -2.32 -3.03 5.40
C ASN A 113 -0.93 -2.64 4.88
N GLY A 114 -0.10 -2.05 5.75
CA GLY A 114 1.26 -1.61 5.40
C GLY A 114 1.32 -0.19 4.84
N MET A 115 0.19 0.49 4.66
CA MET A 115 0.14 1.89 4.26
C MET A 115 -0.19 2.80 5.44
N PRO A 116 0.69 3.75 5.78
CA PRO A 116 0.39 4.71 6.83
C PRO A 116 -0.65 5.72 6.33
N VAL A 117 -1.69 5.92 7.12
CA VAL A 117 -2.84 6.76 6.82
C VAL A 117 -3.24 7.59 8.04
N VAL A 118 -3.89 8.73 7.80
CA VAL A 118 -4.64 9.48 8.81
C VAL A 118 -6.12 9.12 8.66
N VAL A 119 -6.72 8.65 9.74
CA VAL A 119 -8.14 8.32 9.80
C VAL A 119 -8.88 9.54 10.32
N VAL A 120 -9.86 10.01 9.54
CA VAL A 120 -10.81 11.05 9.95
C VAL A 120 -12.11 10.34 10.33
N ASP A 121 -12.45 10.39 11.62
CA ASP A 121 -13.58 9.67 12.19
C ASP A 121 -14.72 10.64 12.53
N ALA A 122 -15.89 10.41 11.93
CA ALA A 122 -17.13 11.15 12.18
C ALA A 122 -18.17 10.29 12.94
N GLY A 123 -17.68 9.35 13.77
CA GLY A 123 -18.48 8.49 14.62
C GLY A 123 -19.47 7.65 13.81
N LYS A 124 -20.77 7.87 14.03
CA LYS A 124 -21.84 7.12 13.34
C LYS A 124 -21.89 7.35 11.83
N LYS A 125 -21.29 8.43 11.32
CA LYS A 125 -21.24 8.72 9.87
C LYS A 125 -20.10 7.98 9.15
N GLY A 126 -19.20 7.36 9.92
CA GLY A 126 -18.11 6.54 9.44
C GLY A 126 -16.79 7.30 9.32
N GLN A 127 -15.86 6.69 8.58
CA GLN A 127 -14.45 7.08 8.57
C GLN A 127 -13.93 7.31 7.15
N ILE A 128 -13.05 8.30 7.01
CA ILE A 128 -12.27 8.55 5.80
C ILE A 128 -10.79 8.22 6.07
N PHE A 129 -10.18 7.48 5.16
CA PHE A 129 -8.80 7.02 5.23
C PHE A 129 -7.95 7.85 4.26
N VAL A 130 -7.23 8.83 4.81
CA VAL A 130 -6.37 9.75 4.07
C VAL A 130 -4.95 9.16 3.98
N PRO A 131 -4.46 8.79 2.79
CA PRO A 131 -3.09 8.31 2.66
C PRO A 131 -2.07 9.44 2.88
N ILE A 132 -0.94 9.14 3.52
CA ILE A 132 0.14 10.12 3.72
C ILE A 132 0.76 10.58 2.40
N HIS A 133 0.78 9.70 1.39
CA HIS A 133 1.26 10.02 0.05
C HIS A 133 0.23 10.81 -0.77
N ILE A 134 -0.18 11.96 -0.26
CA ILE A 134 -1.12 12.89 -0.91
C ILE A 134 -0.41 14.21 -1.25
N GLU A 135 -0.85 14.87 -2.31
CA GLU A 135 -0.43 16.23 -2.65
C GLU A 135 -0.88 17.20 -1.55
N ASP A 136 -0.05 18.20 -1.25
CA ASP A 136 -0.29 19.22 -0.22
C ASP A 136 -0.67 18.63 1.15
N SER A 137 -0.01 17.51 1.51
CA SER A 137 -0.27 16.77 2.74
C SER A 137 -0.10 17.62 4.00
N GLU A 138 0.86 18.54 4.02
CA GLU A 138 1.09 19.44 5.16
C GLU A 138 -0.11 20.36 5.40
N GLU A 139 -0.67 20.96 4.34
CA GLU A 139 -1.86 21.81 4.45
C GLU A 139 -3.07 21.00 4.92
N LEU A 140 -3.28 19.82 4.33
CA LEU A 140 -4.39 18.94 4.71
C LEU A 140 -4.29 18.50 6.17
N PHE A 141 -3.11 18.10 6.62
CA PHE A 141 -2.91 17.64 8.00
C PHE A 141 -2.98 18.78 9.01
N GLN A 142 -2.49 19.99 8.69
CA GLN A 142 -2.70 21.16 9.55
C GLN A 142 -4.19 21.50 9.74
N GLN A 143 -5.03 21.29 8.72
CA GLN A 143 -6.48 21.48 8.84
C GLN A 143 -7.11 20.40 9.73
N LEU A 144 -6.59 19.18 9.69
CA LEU A 144 -7.09 18.02 10.45
C LEU A 144 -6.55 17.95 11.89
N ASP A 145 -5.38 18.53 12.18
CA ASP A 145 -4.74 18.55 13.50
C ASP A 145 -5.61 19.20 14.59
N ARG A 146 -6.58 20.04 14.19
CA ARG A 146 -7.59 20.61 15.11
C ARG A 146 -8.50 19.57 15.76
N TYR A 147 -8.50 18.36 15.21
CA TYR A 147 -9.29 17.22 15.64
C TYR A 147 -8.42 16.05 16.13
N ALA A 148 -7.11 16.25 16.32
CA ALA A 148 -6.19 15.23 16.81
C ALA A 148 -6.31 15.00 18.33
#